data_AF-A0A7J5P626-F1
#
_entry.id   AF-A0A7J5P626-F1
#
_cell.length_a   1.000
_cell.length_b   1.000
_cell.length_c   1.000
_cell.angle_alpha   90.00
_cell.angle_beta   90.00
_cell.angle_gamma   90.00
#
_symmetry.space_group_name_H-M   'P 1'
#
loop_
_entity.id
_entity.type
_entity.pdbx_description
1 polymer ?
#
loop_
_entity_poly.entity_id
_entity_poly.type
_entity_poly.pdbx_seq_one_letter_code
_entity_poly.pdbx_strand_id
1 'polypeptide(L)' 'DYSKKVKNAARNFSVATKMALTILKNEKTTKGSMNLKRLKAGWDEKYLSQLLQENNF' A
#
# COMPACT_ATOMS: atom_id res chain seq x y z
N ASP A 1 9.17 -21.82 17.81
CA ASP A 1 8.89 -20.39 18.08
C ASP A 1 7.85 -19.82 17.09
N TYR A 2 6.68 -20.45 16.94
CA TYR A 2 5.62 -20.00 16.01
C TYR A 2 4.80 -18.83 16.60
N SER A 3 4.77 -18.73 17.92
CA SER A 3 3.94 -17.76 18.67
C SER A 3 4.37 -16.31 18.44
N LYS A 4 5.66 -16.03 18.17
CA LYS A 4 6.13 -14.67 17.89
C LYS A 4 5.68 -14.15 16.52
N LYS A 5 5.62 -15.03 15.50
CA LYS A 5 5.12 -14.66 14.16
C LYS A 5 3.64 -14.31 14.20
N VAL A 6 2.84 -15.08 14.94
CA VAL A 6 1.40 -14.84 15.10
C VAL A 6 1.12 -13.59 15.94
N LYS A 7 1.84 -13.38 17.04
CA LYS A 7 1.65 -12.19 17.91
C LYS A 7 2.02 -10.87 17.23
N ASN A 8 2.96 -10.89 16.28
CA ASN A 8 3.38 -9.69 15.54
C ASN A 8 2.55 -9.43 14.28
N ALA A 9 1.68 -10.36 13.87
CA ALA A 9 0.92 -10.24 12.62
C ALA A 9 0.08 -8.96 12.55
N ALA A 10 -0.65 -8.62 13.63
CA ALA A 10 -1.46 -7.40 13.69
C ALA A 10 -0.61 -6.11 13.57
N ARG A 11 0.56 -6.08 14.21
CA ARG A 11 1.49 -4.94 14.13
C ARG A 11 2.07 -4.83 12.73
N ASN A 12 2.53 -5.93 12.16
CA ASN A 12 3.09 -5.98 10.81
C ASN A 12 2.06 -5.53 9.76
N PHE A 13 0.80 -5.97 9.89
CA PHE A 13 -0.30 -5.55 9.02
C PHE A 13 -0.60 -4.05 9.14
N SER A 14 -0.59 -3.50 10.36
CA SER A 14 -0.76 -2.06 10.59
C SER A 14 0.37 -1.24 9.95
N VAL A 15 1.61 -1.71 10.03
CA VAL A 15 2.77 -1.08 9.39
C VAL A 15 2.64 -1.13 7.86
N ALA A 16 2.32 -2.29 7.28
CA ALA A 16 2.10 -2.43 5.84
C ALA A 16 0.97 -1.50 5.35
N THR A 17 -0.14 -1.41 6.10
CA THR A 17 -1.26 -0.51 5.79
C THR A 17 -0.82 0.95 5.82
N LYS A 18 -0.03 1.36 6.82
CA LYS A 18 0.51 2.73 6.91
C LYS A 18 1.43 3.02 5.72
N MET A 19 2.30 2.09 5.35
CA MET A 19 3.18 2.21 4.18
C MET A 19 2.36 2.43 2.89
N ALA A 20 1.39 1.56 2.63
CA ALA A 20 0.51 1.67 1.47
C ALA A 20 -0.24 3.02 1.43
N LEU A 21 -0.75 3.50 2.57
CA LEU A 21 -1.41 4.80 2.66
C LEU A 21 -0.46 5.97 2.36
N THR A 22 0.78 5.92 2.84
CA THR A 22 1.79 6.95 2.57
C THR A 22 2.16 7.00 1.09
N ILE A 23 2.33 5.84 0.44
CA ILE A 23 2.56 5.73 -1.01
C ILE A 23 1.44 6.44 -1.78
N LEU A 24 0.19 6.09 -1.50
CA LEU A 24 -0.98 6.67 -2.18
C LEU A 24 -1.17 8.17 -1.91
N LYS A 25 -0.70 8.67 -0.76
CA LYS A 25 -0.71 10.11 -0.45
C LYS A 25 0.34 10.87 -1.23
N ASN A 26 1.52 10.28 -1.41
CA ASN A 26 2.66 10.91 -2.07
C ASN A 26 2.66 10.76 -3.59
N GLU A 27 1.88 9.83 -4.14
CA GLU A 27 1.72 9.69 -5.59
C GLU A 27 1.10 10.97 -6.19
N LYS A 28 1.71 11.49 -7.26
CA LYS A 28 1.26 12.73 -7.94
C LYS A 28 0.67 12.47 -9.33
N THR A 29 0.77 11.25 -9.82
CA THR A 29 0.45 10.85 -11.20
C THR A 29 -1.05 10.78 -11.43
N THR A 30 -1.81 10.21 -10.49
CA THR A 30 -3.28 10.18 -10.55
C THR A 30 -3.89 11.26 -9.67
N LYS A 31 -4.68 12.15 -10.29
CA LYS A 31 -5.52 13.12 -9.59
C LYS A 31 -6.79 12.41 -9.09
N GLY A 32 -7.18 12.62 -7.84
CA GLY A 32 -8.40 12.03 -7.29
C GLY A 32 -8.38 11.92 -5.76
N SER A 33 -9.51 11.51 -5.20
CA SER A 33 -9.63 11.23 -3.77
C SER A 33 -8.83 9.98 -3.37
N MET A 34 -8.48 9.87 -2.09
CA MET A 34 -7.78 8.69 -1.57
C MET A 34 -8.54 7.38 -1.84
N ASN A 35 -9.87 7.41 -1.77
CA ASN A 35 -10.70 6.23 -2.03
C ASN A 35 -10.61 5.79 -3.50
N LEU A 36 -10.61 6.74 -4.45
CA LEU A 36 -10.49 6.42 -5.86
C LEU A 36 -9.11 5.85 -6.19
N LYS A 37 -8.06 6.41 -5.60
CA LYS A 37 -6.67 5.94 -5.75
C LYS A 37 -6.51 4.50 -5.24
N ARG A 38 -7.09 4.19 -4.07
CA ARG A 38 -7.15 2.83 -3.51
C ARG A 38 -7.90 1.87 -4.42
N LEU A 39 -9.07 2.28 -4.92
CA LEU A 39 -9.87 1.47 -5.83
C LEU A 39 -9.09 1.16 -7.11
N LYS A 40 -8.49 2.20 -7.71
CA LYS A 40 -7.67 2.04 -8.92
C LYS A 40 -6.49 1.10 -8.70
N ALA A 41 -5.73 1.26 -7.61
CA ALA A 41 -4.63 0.35 -7.28
C ALA A 41 -5.10 -1.10 -7.03
N GLY A 42 -6.36 -1.31 -6.66
CA GLY A 42 -6.95 -2.65 -6.49
C GLY A 42 -7.42 -3.32 -7.78
N TRP A 43 -7.67 -2.56 -8.84
CA TRP A 43 -8.22 -3.08 -10.11
C TRP A 43 -7.26 -2.94 -11.31
N ASP A 44 -6.36 -1.97 -11.27
CA ASP A 44 -5.40 -1.66 -12.34
C ASP A 44 -4.00 -2.11 -11.93
N GLU A 45 -3.61 -3.29 -12.39
CA GLU A 45 -2.30 -3.89 -12.08
C GLU A 45 -1.13 -3.05 -12.59
N LYS A 46 -1.30 -2.36 -13.73
CA LYS A 46 -0.26 -1.48 -14.28
C LYS A 46 -0.05 -0.29 -13.36
N TYR A 47 -1.14 0.29 -12.87
CA TYR A 47 -1.08 1.35 -11.89
C TYR A 47 -0.44 0.90 -10.58
N LEU A 48 -0.79 -0.29 -10.08
CA LEU A 48 -0.15 -0.86 -8.90
C LEU A 48 1.36 -1.07 -9.11
N SER A 49 1.77 -1.66 -10.24
CA SER A 49 3.18 -1.88 -10.57
C SER A 49 3.96 -0.56 -10.61
N GLN A 50 3.37 0.49 -11.20
CA GLN A 50 3.97 1.82 -11.23
C GLN A 50 4.17 2.36 -9.81
N LEU A 51 3.17 2.25 -8.93
CA LEU A 51 3.28 2.70 -7.54
C LEU A 51 4.39 1.97 -6.78
N LEU A 52 4.53 0.67 -6.98
CA LEU A 52 5.58 -0.12 -6.32
C LEU A 52 6.98 0.26 -6.84
N GLN A 53 7.13 0.41 -8.16
CA GLN A 53 8.40 0.81 -8.78
C GLN A 53 8.83 2.22 -8.36
N GLU A 54 7.91 3.18 -8.35
CA GLU A 54 8.18 4.57 -7.94
C GLU A 54 8.57 4.71 -6.46
N ASN A 55 8.20 3.73 -5.62
CA ASN A 55 8.48 3.72 -4.18
C ASN A 55 9.57 2.70 -3.80
N ASN A 56 10.30 2.18 -4.80
CA ASN A 56 11.41 1.24 -4.63
C ASN A 56 11.05 0.00 -3.78
N PHE A 57 9.84 -0.52 -3.96
CA PHE A 57 9.42 -1.80 -3.37
C PHE A 57 10.01 -3.00 -4.13
#